data_AF-A0A8S0GX00-F1
#
_entry.id   AF-A0A8S0GX00-F1
#
_cell.length_a   1.000
_cell.length_b   1.000
_cell.length_c   1.000
_cell.angle_alpha   90.00
_cell.angle_beta   90.00
_cell.angle_gamma   90.00
#
_symmetry.space_group_name_H-M   'P 1'
#
loop_
_entity.id
_entity.type
_entity.pdbx_description
1 polymer ?
#
loop_
_entity_poly.entity_id
_entity_poly.type
_entity_poly.pdbx_seq_one_letter_code
_entity_poly.pdbx_strand_id
1 'polypeptide(L)'
;MLGREGVLELNAVASMDDLDTIKREIPKVLAFTNFTDGNRYADYNPSTDKLASYGLAALVAGGLASKAGLFAKLGVLLLAGKKFIVLGVLGLAAFIGRLFKKKS
;
A
#
# COMPACT_ATOMS: atom_id res chain seq x y z
N MET A 1 7.88 -19.66 -11.24
CA MET A 1 9.30 -19.23 -11.35
C MET A 1 9.37 -17.74 -11.67
N LEU A 2 10.47 -17.05 -11.33
CA LEU A 2 10.65 -15.61 -11.60
C LEU A 2 11.57 -15.40 -12.81
N GLY A 3 11.07 -14.72 -13.84
CA GLY A 3 11.83 -14.24 -14.99
C GLY A 3 12.14 -12.75 -14.85
N ARG A 4 12.99 -12.21 -15.74
CA ARG A 4 13.35 -10.77 -15.73
C ARG A 4 12.14 -9.86 -16.01
N GLU A 5 11.20 -10.32 -16.84
CA GLU A 5 10.04 -9.51 -17.30
C GLU A 5 8.71 -9.95 -16.67
N GLY A 6 8.72 -10.96 -15.80
CA GLY A 6 7.48 -11.49 -15.26
C GLY A 6 7.63 -12.80 -14.51
N VAL A 7 6.52 -13.51 -14.32
CA VAL A 7 6.47 -14.76 -13.57
C VAL A 7 5.80 -15.86 -14.41
N LEU A 8 6.33 -17.06 -14.31
CA LEU A 8 5.67 -18.27 -14.82
C LEU A 8 4.87 -18.89 -13.68
N GLU A 9 3.55 -18.89 -13.84
CA GLU A 9 2.59 -19.54 -12.95
C GLU A 9 2.11 -20.85 -13.59
N LEU A 10 2.21 -21.95 -12.85
CA LEU A 10 1.85 -23.29 -13.29
C LEU A 10 0.77 -23.82 -12.35
N ASN A 11 -0.46 -23.88 -12.82
CA ASN A 11 -1.60 -24.37 -12.07
C ASN A 11 -1.96 -25.79 -12.52
N ALA A 12 -1.92 -26.74 -11.60
CA ALA A 12 -2.36 -28.11 -11.84
C ALA A 12 -3.84 -28.24 -11.47
N VAL A 13 -4.66 -28.71 -12.42
CA VAL A 13 -6.10 -28.94 -12.22
C VAL A 13 -6.36 -30.45 -12.27
N ALA A 14 -6.87 -31.01 -11.17
CA ALA A 14 -7.18 -32.43 -11.07
C ALA A 14 -8.20 -32.71 -9.94
N SER A 15 -8.63 -33.97 -9.82
CA SER A 15 -9.52 -34.42 -8.75
C SER A 15 -8.79 -34.50 -7.40
N MET A 16 -9.55 -34.45 -6.30
CA MET A 16 -8.98 -34.51 -4.94
C MET A 16 -8.27 -35.84 -4.64
N ASP A 17 -8.70 -36.92 -5.28
CA ASP A 17 -8.08 -38.24 -5.16
C ASP A 17 -6.64 -38.27 -5.71
N ASP A 18 -6.32 -37.37 -6.64
CA ASP A 18 -5.01 -37.29 -7.31
C ASP A 18 -4.05 -36.33 -6.60
N LEU A 19 -4.49 -35.63 -5.54
CA LEU A 19 -3.73 -34.57 -4.88
C LEU A 19 -2.36 -35.04 -4.37
N ASP A 20 -2.28 -36.22 -3.77
CA ASP A 20 -1.03 -36.75 -3.22
C ASP A 20 -0.03 -37.16 -4.32
N THR A 21 -0.54 -37.69 -5.44
CA THR A 21 0.26 -37.97 -6.64
C THR A 21 0.81 -36.67 -7.21
N ILE A 22 -0.04 -35.64 -7.35
CA ILE A 22 0.35 -34.34 -7.88
C ILE A 22 1.40 -33.67 -6.99
N LYS A 23 1.23 -33.71 -5.67
CA LYS A 23 2.23 -33.17 -4.73
C LYS A 23 3.60 -33.85 -4.88
N ARG A 24 3.66 -35.16 -5.15
CA ARG A 24 4.93 -35.88 -5.39
C ARG A 24 5.57 -35.54 -6.73
N GLU A 25 4.76 -35.33 -7.77
CA GLU A 25 5.26 -35.21 -9.14
C GLU A 25 5.47 -33.76 -9.60
N ILE A 26 4.77 -32.77 -9.01
CA ILE A 26 4.94 -31.33 -9.30
C ILE A 26 6.41 -30.87 -9.25
N PRO A 27 7.24 -31.25 -8.26
CA PRO A 27 8.64 -30.84 -8.23
C PRO A 27 9.43 -31.25 -9.48
N LYS A 28 9.11 -32.41 -10.07
CA LYS A 28 9.76 -32.86 -11.32
C LYS A 28 9.31 -32.00 -12.50
N VAL A 29 8.02 -31.69 -12.58
CA VAL A 29 7.48 -30.80 -13.63
C VAL A 29 8.10 -29.40 -13.53
N LEU A 30 8.22 -28.87 -12.31
CA LEU A 30 8.86 -27.58 -12.06
C LEU A 30 10.33 -27.58 -12.51
N ALA A 31 11.08 -28.67 -12.29
CA ALA A 31 12.48 -28.78 -12.70
C ALA A 31 12.70 -28.68 -14.22
N PHE A 32 11.70 -29.06 -15.04
CA PHE A 32 11.77 -28.88 -16.50
C PHE A 32 11.46 -27.45 -16.95
N THR A 33 10.83 -26.63 -16.11
CA THR A 33 10.32 -25.30 -16.48
C THR A 33 11.29 -24.19 -16.09
N ASN A 34 12.54 -24.24 -16.56
CA ASN A 34 13.51 -23.19 -16.29
C ASN A 34 13.50 -22.11 -17.39
N PHE A 35 13.65 -20.84 -17.01
CA PHE A 35 13.81 -19.78 -18.01
C PHE A 35 15.14 -19.94 -18.75
N THR A 36 15.12 -19.67 -20.06
CA THR A 36 16.33 -19.65 -20.90
C THR A 36 17.33 -18.62 -20.39
N ASP A 37 18.61 -18.83 -20.67
CA ASP A 37 19.65 -17.86 -20.32
C ASP A 37 19.32 -16.50 -20.97
N GLY A 38 19.48 -15.42 -20.20
CA GLY A 38 19.06 -14.11 -20.64
C GLY A 38 17.58 -13.82 -20.41
N ASN A 39 16.79 -14.70 -19.77
CA ASN A 39 15.42 -14.38 -19.35
C ASN A 39 15.18 -14.61 -17.85
N ARG A 40 16.18 -15.10 -17.12
CA ARG A 40 16.06 -15.33 -15.67
C ARG A 40 16.07 -14.01 -14.92
N TYR A 41 15.42 -14.01 -13.77
CA TYR A 41 15.47 -12.86 -12.86
C TYR A 41 16.91 -12.44 -12.49
N ALA A 42 17.82 -13.41 -12.36
CA ALA A 42 19.24 -13.16 -12.07
C ALA A 42 19.98 -12.46 -13.23
N ASP A 43 19.46 -12.53 -14.45
CA ASP A 43 20.09 -11.95 -15.64
C ASP A 43 19.65 -10.49 -15.86
N TYR A 44 19.06 -9.84 -14.84
CA TYR A 44 18.56 -8.47 -14.88
C TYR A 44 19.59 -7.49 -15.44
N ASN A 45 19.16 -6.68 -16.42
CA ASN A 45 19.99 -5.67 -17.06
C ASN A 45 19.41 -4.26 -16.81
N PRO A 46 20.11 -3.40 -16.03
CA PRO A 46 19.63 -2.07 -15.69
C PRO A 46 19.50 -1.10 -16.88
N SER A 47 20.12 -1.41 -18.03
CA SER A 47 20.06 -0.58 -19.22
C SER A 47 18.85 -0.86 -20.12
N THR A 48 18.30 -2.08 -20.07
CA THR A 48 17.19 -2.51 -20.95
C THR A 48 15.92 -2.78 -20.18
N ASP A 49 16.03 -3.23 -18.93
CA ASP A 49 14.89 -3.73 -18.18
C ASP A 49 14.19 -2.57 -17.46
N LYS A 50 12.86 -2.53 -17.56
CA LYS A 50 12.05 -1.46 -16.96
C LYS A 50 12.07 -1.57 -15.44
N LEU A 51 12.76 -0.64 -14.79
CA LEU A 51 12.51 -0.34 -13.38
C LEU A 51 11.25 0.51 -13.24
N ALA A 52 10.48 0.25 -12.19
CA ALA A 52 9.43 1.16 -11.76
C ALA A 52 10.07 2.52 -11.39
N SER A 53 10.08 3.45 -12.34
CA SER A 53 10.66 4.78 -12.21
C SER A 53 10.03 5.60 -11.07
N TYR A 54 8.78 5.28 -10.73
CA TYR A 54 8.07 5.80 -9.57
C TYR A 54 8.18 4.80 -8.42
N GLY A 55 9.34 4.80 -7.76
CA GLY A 55 9.63 3.91 -6.63
C GLY A 55 8.91 4.31 -5.34
N LEU A 56 9.26 3.61 -4.25
CA LEU A 56 8.76 3.89 -2.90
C LEU A 56 8.90 5.37 -2.49
N ALA A 57 9.93 6.06 -2.97
CA ALA A 57 10.11 7.49 -2.73
C ALA A 57 8.94 8.34 -3.26
N ALA A 58 8.41 8.04 -4.45
CA ALA A 58 7.24 8.71 -5.00
C ALA A 58 5.98 8.39 -4.20
N LEU A 59 5.82 7.15 -3.73
CA LEU A 59 4.70 6.72 -2.88
C LEU A 59 4.71 7.45 -1.53
N VAL A 60 5.87 7.52 -0.89
CA VAL A 60 6.05 8.22 0.40
C VAL A 60 5.87 9.73 0.22
N ALA A 61 6.49 10.32 -0.80
CA ALA A 61 6.36 11.74 -1.10
C ALA A 61 4.90 12.12 -1.42
N GLY A 62 4.19 11.31 -2.21
CA GLY A 62 2.76 11.50 -2.48
C GLY A 62 1.91 11.41 -1.21
N GLY A 63 2.21 10.47 -0.31
CA GLY A 63 1.57 10.36 1.00
C GLY A 63 1.79 11.58 1.90
N LEU A 64 3.02 12.09 1.95
CA LEU A 64 3.37 13.29 2.74
C LEU A 64 2.76 14.57 2.14
N ALA A 65 2.83 14.75 0.82
CA ALA A 65 2.24 15.88 0.12
C ALA A 65 0.72 15.94 0.32
N SER A 66 0.05 14.79 0.31
CA SER A 66 -1.39 14.70 0.56
C SER A 66 -1.76 15.17 1.96
N LYS A 67 -0.98 14.77 2.98
CA LYS A 67 -1.18 15.21 4.37
C LYS A 67 -0.87 16.70 4.54
N ALA A 68 0.24 17.18 3.97
CA ALA A 68 0.62 18.59 4.02
C ALA A 68 -0.45 19.48 3.37
N GLY A 69 -0.98 19.09 2.21
CA GLY A 69 -2.06 19.80 1.52
C GLY A 69 -3.36 19.84 2.33
N LEU A 70 -3.69 18.75 3.04
CA LEU A 70 -4.84 18.71 3.93
C LEU A 70 -4.68 19.69 5.11
N PHE A 71 -3.53 19.67 5.79
CA PHE A 71 -3.27 20.58 6.91
C PHE A 71 -3.20 22.04 6.48
N ALA A 72 -2.65 22.33 5.30
CA ALA A 72 -2.65 23.68 4.74
C ALA A 72 -4.08 24.18 4.51
N LYS A 73 -4.94 23.37 3.87
CA LYS A 73 -6.36 23.72 3.66
C LYS A 73 -7.10 23.88 4.98
N LEU A 74 -6.84 23.00 5.95
CA LEU A 74 -7.44 23.08 7.28
C LEU A 74 -7.00 24.36 8.00
N GLY A 75 -5.72 24.72 7.94
CA GLY A 75 -5.19 25.95 8.52
C GLY A 75 -5.82 27.20 7.90
N VAL A 76 -5.99 27.22 6.57
CA VAL A 76 -6.68 28.31 5.87
C VAL A 76 -8.15 28.39 6.30
N LEU A 77 -8.85 27.25 6.41
CA LEU A 77 -10.23 27.21 6.89
C LEU A 77 -10.35 27.71 8.34
N LEU A 78 -9.43 27.30 9.22
CA LEU A 78 -9.40 27.76 10.61
C LEU A 78 -9.13 29.26 10.70
N LEU A 79 -8.22 29.78 9.88
CA LEU A 79 -7.91 31.20 9.84
C LEU A 79 -9.09 32.03 9.31
N ALA A 80 -9.75 31.54 8.25
CA ALA A 80 -10.96 32.17 7.69
C ALA A 80 -12.13 32.12 8.69
N GLY A 81 -12.29 31.01 9.40
CA GLY A 81 -13.35 30.75 10.38
C GLY A 81 -13.05 31.25 11.80
N LYS A 82 -12.00 32.05 12.01
CA LYS A 82 -11.50 32.42 13.35
C LYS A 82 -12.57 32.89 14.34
N LYS A 83 -13.56 33.67 13.88
CA LYS A 83 -14.65 34.17 14.73
C LYS A 83 -15.60 33.04 15.18
N PHE A 84 -15.92 32.12 14.28
CA PHE A 84 -16.76 30.95 14.56
C PHE A 84 -16.05 29.95 15.47
N ILE A 85 -14.73 29.79 15.31
CA ILE A 85 -13.93 28.90 16.18
C ILE A 85 -13.83 29.46 17.59
N VAL A 86 -13.56 30.77 17.74
CA VAL A 86 -13.54 31.41 19.06
C VAL A 86 -14.89 31.28 19.76
N LEU A 87 -15.99 31.57 19.06
CA LEU A 87 -17.35 31.40 19.60
C LEU A 87 -17.67 29.93 19.91
N GLY A 88 -17.25 29.00 19.04
CA GLY A 88 -17.44 27.56 19.24
C GLY A 88 -16.67 27.02 20.44
N VAL A 89 -15.41 27.41 20.61
CA VAL A 89 -14.57 27.01 21.76
C VAL A 89 -15.11 27.60 23.06
N LEU A 90 -15.51 28.88 23.07
CA LEU A 90 -16.15 29.51 24.23
C LEU A 90 -17.47 28.82 24.60
N GLY A 91 -18.31 28.51 23.60
CA GLY A 91 -19.55 27.76 23.80
C GLY A 91 -19.31 26.36 24.36
N LEU A 92 -18.32 25.63 23.84
CA LEU A 92 -17.95 24.30 24.29
C LEU A 92 -17.40 24.32 25.73
N ALA A 93 -16.52 25.27 26.04
CA ALA A 93 -15.97 25.45 27.38
C ALA A 93 -17.06 25.80 28.40
N ALA A 94 -18.01 26.67 28.04
CA ALA A 94 -19.15 27.01 28.88
C ALA A 94 -20.07 25.80 29.11
N PHE A 95 -20.31 24.98 28.07
CA PHE A 95 -21.12 23.77 28.17
C PHE A 95 -20.48 22.72 29.07
N ILE A 96 -19.18 22.45 28.88
CA ILE A 96 -18.41 21.52 29.71
C ILE A 96 -18.35 22.02 31.16
N GLY A 97 -18.04 23.30 31.37
CA GLY A 97 -18.04 23.91 32.70
C GLY A 97 -19.40 23.80 33.40
N ARG A 98 -20.51 23.92 32.66
CA ARG A 98 -21.86 23.74 33.21
C ARG A 98 -22.15 22.29 33.62
N LEU A 99 -21.61 21.30 32.91
CA LEU A 99 -21.74 19.89 33.28
C LEU A 99 -20.93 19.54 34.54
N PHE A 100 -19.73 20.10 34.70
CA PHE A 100 -18.90 19.87 35.88
C PHE A 100 -19.37 20.66 37.13
N LYS A 101 -19.94 21.86 36.95
CA LYS A 101 -20.47 22.68 38.05
C LYS A 101 -21.77 22.13 38.66
N LYS A 102 -22.44 21.19 37.99
CA LYS A 102 -23.66 20.54 38.48
C LYS A 102 -23.40 19.32 39.39
N LYS A 103 -22.12 19.00 39.66
CA LYS A 103 -21.72 17.83 40.47
C LYS A 103 -21.02 18.19 41.79
N SER A 104 -21.09 19.45 42.22
CA SER A 104 -20.69 19.90 43.56
C SER A 104 -21.83 20.65 44.23
#